data_AF-A0A0H3XI36-F1
#
_entry.id   AF-A0A0H3XI36-F1
#
_cell.length_a   1.000
_cell.length_b   1.000
_cell.length_c   1.000
_cell.angle_alpha   90.00
_cell.angle_beta   90.00
_cell.angle_gamma   90.00
#
_symmetry.space_group_name_H-M   'P 1'
#
loop_
_entity.id
_entity.type
_entity.pdbx_description
1 polymer ?
#
loop_
_entity_poly.entity_id
_entity_poly.type
_entity_poly.pdbx_seq_one_letter_code
_entity_poly.pdbx_strand_id
1 'polypeptide(L)'
;MSLGIAVIIAIIIGALVGLSIGIGTARMFHAPEKQALGTFRTLGEINACNGDPVSHFAFGLGFFFNSTASAIGTGALTQDVIHRIITNWGIALAKLCTRKKDTFQVMRSPLMVGVGSMIIGIVVMPIMITIYSYIPRQLSSIASGILSPAANYLFNYIMPVLFLIAALDAGKKIGLPAIIFGVLSQFISGNAIPGIVLGILVGSSWDQKGILSVQFWVLFVLTIVLFILIAYFRNITWNDIIHLKPVKASGLKMLGDLAQLGHVNIEYNLTSHPGIIDEVQ
;
A
#
# COMPACT_ATOMS: atom_id res chain seq x y z
N MET A 1 -6.11 25.04 -13.64
CA MET A 1 -4.79 25.56 -13.23
C MET A 1 -3.86 25.46 -14.42
N SER A 2 -3.09 26.50 -14.75
CA SER A 2 -2.14 26.41 -15.87
C SER A 2 -0.96 25.51 -15.50
N LEU A 3 -0.38 24.83 -16.50
CA LEU A 3 0.75 23.91 -16.29
C LEU A 3 1.92 24.59 -15.57
N GLY A 4 2.23 25.85 -15.91
CA GLY A 4 3.30 26.61 -15.25
C GLY A 4 3.10 26.77 -13.75
N ILE A 5 1.87 27.08 -13.31
CA ILE A 5 1.55 27.19 -11.87
C ILE A 5 1.64 25.81 -11.21
N ALA A 6 1.15 24.77 -11.87
CA ALA A 6 1.21 23.40 -11.38
C ALA A 6 2.66 22.94 -11.13
N VAL A 7 3.55 23.24 -12.07
CA VAL A 7 4.99 22.91 -11.99
C VAL A 7 5.67 23.67 -10.85
N ILE A 8 5.40 24.97 -10.67
CA ILE A 8 5.97 25.74 -9.56
C ILE A 8 5.54 25.16 -8.21
N ILE A 9 4.25 24.84 -8.06
CA ILE A 9 3.74 24.20 -6.84
C ILE A 9 4.41 22.83 -6.65
N ALA A 10 4.56 22.04 -7.71
CA ALA A 10 5.21 20.74 -7.65
C ALA A 10 6.69 20.83 -7.23
N ILE A 11 7.42 21.86 -7.66
CA ILE A 11 8.79 22.13 -7.21
C ILE A 11 8.83 22.40 -5.70
N ILE A 12 7.95 23.29 -5.21
CA ILE A 12 7.91 23.66 -3.78
C ILE A 12 7.53 22.46 -2.93
N ILE A 13 6.47 21.74 -3.31
CA ILE A 13 6.03 20.52 -2.61
C ILE A 13 7.14 19.48 -2.67
N GLY A 14 7.76 19.26 -3.84
CA GLY A 14 8.86 18.32 -4.00
C GLY A 14 10.05 18.62 -3.11
N ALA A 15 10.43 19.89 -2.97
CA ALA A 15 11.50 20.31 -2.06
C ALA A 15 11.15 19.99 -0.60
N LEU A 16 9.97 20.43 -0.12
CA LEU A 16 9.56 20.27 1.28
C LEU A 16 9.35 18.79 1.65
N VAL A 17 8.67 18.05 0.78
CA VAL A 17 8.40 16.62 0.96
C VAL A 17 9.71 15.83 0.87
N GLY A 18 10.54 16.11 -0.13
CA GLY A 18 11.85 15.45 -0.26
C GLY A 18 12.74 15.68 0.95
N LEU A 19 12.86 16.92 1.42
CA LEU A 19 13.66 17.24 2.62
C LEU A 19 13.14 16.53 3.87
N SER A 20 11.82 16.61 4.12
CA SER A 20 11.21 16.05 5.33
C SER A 20 11.29 14.53 5.39
N ILE A 21 11.00 13.83 4.28
CA ILE A 21 11.15 12.38 4.24
C ILE A 21 12.62 11.97 4.30
N GLY A 22 13.53 12.65 3.61
CA GLY A 22 14.96 12.31 3.67
C GLY A 22 15.53 12.39 5.09
N ILE A 23 15.18 13.45 5.84
CA ILE A 23 15.54 13.59 7.26
C ILE A 23 14.86 12.50 8.11
N GLY A 24 13.56 12.25 7.87
CA GLY A 24 12.80 11.22 8.57
C GLY A 24 13.40 9.83 8.39
N THR A 25 13.81 9.50 7.18
CA THR A 25 14.50 8.25 6.84
C THR A 25 15.84 8.12 7.55
N ALA A 26 16.67 9.16 7.55
CA ALA A 26 17.95 9.12 8.27
C ALA A 26 17.77 8.97 9.79
N ARG A 27 16.70 9.53 10.36
CA ARG A 27 16.35 9.36 11.77
C ARG A 27 16.01 7.90 12.12
N MET A 28 15.47 7.12 11.19
CA MET A 28 15.15 5.71 11.41
C MET A 28 16.40 4.92 11.86
N PHE A 29 17.58 5.27 11.34
CA PHE A 29 18.86 4.65 11.70
C PHE A 29 19.44 5.08 13.06
N HIS A 30 18.87 6.09 13.71
CA HIS A 30 19.30 6.59 15.02
C HIS A 30 18.43 6.09 16.17
N ALA A 31 17.16 5.78 15.91
CA ALA A 31 16.22 5.28 16.92
C ALA A 31 15.38 4.11 16.36
N PRO A 32 16.00 2.96 16.03
CA PRO A 32 15.30 1.82 15.42
C PRO A 32 14.21 1.22 16.33
N GLU A 33 14.37 1.32 17.65
CA GLU A 33 13.44 0.75 18.63
C GLU A 33 12.18 1.61 18.88
N LYS A 34 12.13 2.85 18.35
CA LYS A 34 11.03 3.81 18.54
C LYS A 34 10.42 4.20 17.20
N GLN A 35 9.95 3.19 16.47
CA GLN A 35 9.46 3.32 15.11
C GLN A 35 8.00 2.90 14.96
N ALA A 36 7.27 3.59 14.09
CA ALA A 36 5.90 3.20 13.74
C ALA A 36 5.93 2.00 12.79
N LEU A 37 4.87 1.18 12.79
CA LEU A 37 4.83 -0.06 12.00
C LEU A 37 5.21 0.15 10.51
N GLY A 38 4.75 1.25 9.91
CA GLY A 38 5.03 1.57 8.50
C GLY A 38 6.48 1.95 8.19
N THR A 39 7.26 2.41 9.19
CA THR A 39 8.65 2.83 8.94
C THR A 39 9.60 1.64 8.82
N PHE A 40 9.27 0.50 9.41
CA PHE A 40 10.06 -0.74 9.25
C PHE A 40 10.11 -1.21 7.80
N ARG A 41 9.04 -0.97 7.03
CA ARG A 41 9.02 -1.29 5.61
C ARG A 41 10.06 -0.47 4.83
N THR A 42 10.02 0.85 4.99
CA THR A 42 11.00 1.75 4.36
C THR A 42 12.43 1.43 4.83
N LEU A 43 12.62 1.15 6.12
CA LEU A 43 13.93 0.77 6.66
C LEU A 43 14.45 -0.54 6.06
N GLY A 44 13.59 -1.56 5.93
CA GLY A 44 13.94 -2.84 5.30
C GLY A 44 14.31 -2.68 3.82
N GLU A 45 13.56 -1.85 3.09
CA GLU A 45 13.82 -1.57 1.66
C GLU A 45 15.14 -0.85 1.44
N ILE A 46 15.46 0.13 2.30
CA ILE A 46 16.73 0.85 2.24
C ILE A 46 17.89 -0.07 2.61
N ASN A 47 17.71 -0.90 3.65
CA ASN A 47 18.73 -1.88 4.05
C ASN A 47 18.96 -2.95 2.98
N ALA A 48 17.94 -3.35 2.22
CA ALA A 48 18.07 -4.31 1.13
C ALA A 48 18.99 -3.80 0.00
N CYS A 49 19.11 -2.48 -0.16
CA CYS A 49 20.03 -1.88 -1.11
C CYS A 49 21.48 -1.83 -0.60
N ASN A 50 21.71 -2.16 0.68
CA ASN A 50 23.03 -2.18 1.33
C ASN A 50 23.85 -0.88 1.12
N GLY A 51 23.16 0.24 0.93
CA GLY A 51 23.74 1.54 0.63
C GLY A 51 24.27 1.72 -0.81
N ASP A 52 24.31 0.67 -1.64
CA ASP A 52 24.83 0.77 -3.00
C ASP A 52 23.96 1.75 -3.83
N PRO A 53 24.54 2.83 -4.41
CA PRO A 53 23.78 3.84 -5.13
C PRO A 53 23.06 3.28 -6.36
N VAL A 54 23.63 2.26 -7.03
CA VAL A 54 22.99 1.62 -8.19
C VAL A 54 21.75 0.85 -7.75
N SER A 55 21.86 0.08 -6.67
CA SER A 55 20.72 -0.65 -6.07
C SER A 55 19.61 0.29 -5.62
N HIS A 56 19.94 1.40 -4.96
CA HIS A 56 18.96 2.43 -4.59
C HIS A 56 18.29 3.08 -5.82
N PHE A 57 19.07 3.39 -6.85
CA PHE A 57 18.51 3.95 -8.09
C PHE A 57 17.57 2.96 -8.78
N ALA A 58 18.01 1.70 -8.97
CA ALA A 58 17.23 0.65 -9.59
C ALA A 58 15.94 0.34 -8.81
N PHE A 59 16.02 0.30 -7.47
CA PHE A 59 14.86 0.14 -6.61
C PHE A 59 13.83 1.24 -6.85
N GLY A 60 14.24 2.51 -6.79
CA GLY A 60 13.35 3.64 -7.05
C GLY A 60 12.75 3.63 -8.47
N LEU A 61 13.53 3.21 -9.47
CA LEU A 61 13.07 3.11 -10.86
C LEU A 61 11.96 2.07 -11.03
N GLY A 62 12.04 0.94 -10.32
CA GLY A 62 10.98 -0.08 -10.32
C GLY A 62 9.61 0.48 -9.87
N PHE A 63 9.60 1.41 -8.93
CA PHE A 63 8.37 2.07 -8.47
C PHE A 63 7.97 3.28 -9.32
N PHE A 64 8.89 3.87 -10.06
CA PHE A 64 8.60 5.03 -10.91
C PHE A 64 7.58 4.72 -11.99
N PHE A 65 7.77 3.66 -12.77
CA PHE A 65 6.82 3.29 -13.82
C PHE A 65 5.45 2.92 -13.26
N ASN A 66 5.41 2.17 -12.15
CA ASN A 66 4.16 1.81 -11.49
C ASN A 66 3.41 3.03 -10.95
N SER A 67 4.12 3.95 -10.28
CA SER A 67 3.52 5.18 -9.73
C SER A 67 3.05 6.12 -10.83
N THR A 68 3.80 6.20 -11.94
CA THR A 68 3.40 6.94 -13.13
C THR A 68 2.10 6.36 -13.70
N ALA A 69 2.08 5.07 -14.02
CA ALA A 69 0.89 4.42 -14.60
C ALA A 69 -0.34 4.56 -13.69
N SER A 70 -0.14 4.42 -12.38
CA SER A 70 -1.22 4.64 -11.39
C SER A 70 -1.70 6.09 -11.37
N ALA A 71 -0.81 7.07 -11.42
CA ALA A 71 -1.17 8.49 -11.47
C ALA A 71 -1.94 8.84 -12.76
N ILE A 72 -1.64 8.18 -13.87
CA ILE A 72 -2.35 8.35 -15.14
C ILE A 72 -3.79 7.80 -15.05
N GLY A 73 -3.94 6.61 -14.45
CA GLY A 73 -5.23 5.97 -14.32
C GLY A 73 -6.12 6.56 -13.22
N THR A 74 -5.54 7.08 -12.15
CA THR A 74 -6.31 7.56 -10.98
C THR A 74 -6.33 9.09 -10.83
N GLY A 75 -5.44 9.80 -11.54
CA GLY A 75 -5.26 11.24 -11.36
C GLY A 75 -4.57 11.62 -10.05
N ALA A 76 -4.06 10.66 -9.27
CA ALA A 76 -3.45 10.90 -7.97
C ALA A 76 -2.03 10.29 -7.88
N LEU A 77 -1.11 11.03 -7.28
CA LEU A 77 0.22 10.51 -6.97
C LEU A 77 0.13 9.48 -5.84
N THR A 78 0.80 8.35 -6.02
CA THR A 78 0.88 7.31 -4.99
C THR A 78 1.90 7.71 -3.91
N GLN A 79 1.75 7.14 -2.71
CA GLN A 79 2.70 7.34 -1.63
C GLN A 79 4.11 6.87 -2.03
N ASP A 80 4.23 5.91 -2.94
CA ASP A 80 5.49 5.33 -3.43
C ASP A 80 6.44 6.37 -4.02
N VAL A 81 5.91 7.44 -4.63
CA VAL A 81 6.72 8.57 -5.12
C VAL A 81 7.56 9.17 -4.00
N ILE A 82 6.97 9.29 -2.82
CA ILE A 82 7.57 9.97 -1.69
C ILE A 82 8.60 9.07 -0.99
N HIS A 83 8.18 7.89 -0.53
CA HIS A 83 9.00 7.07 0.37
C HIS A 83 9.86 6.00 -0.32
N ARG A 84 9.61 5.72 -1.62
CA ARG A 84 10.40 4.76 -2.40
C ARG A 84 11.24 5.45 -3.46
N ILE A 85 10.65 6.31 -4.28
CA ILE A 85 11.36 6.95 -5.39
C ILE A 85 12.27 8.06 -4.84
N ILE A 86 11.68 9.13 -4.29
CA ILE A 86 12.42 10.31 -3.84
C ILE A 86 13.46 9.93 -2.79
N THR A 87 13.11 9.09 -1.82
CA THR A 87 14.03 8.65 -0.77
C THR A 87 15.21 7.84 -1.30
N ASN A 88 14.99 6.79 -2.10
CA ASN A 88 16.09 5.93 -2.55
C ASN A 88 17.00 6.69 -3.54
N TRP A 89 16.41 7.43 -4.48
CA TRP A 89 17.20 8.26 -5.38
C TRP A 89 17.91 9.39 -4.62
N GLY A 90 17.32 9.91 -3.56
CA GLY A 90 17.95 10.88 -2.66
C GLY A 90 19.17 10.31 -1.94
N ILE A 91 19.11 9.06 -1.47
CA ILE A 91 20.26 8.34 -0.88
C ILE A 91 21.33 8.07 -1.95
N ALA A 92 20.93 7.61 -3.14
CA ALA A 92 21.85 7.38 -4.25
C ALA A 92 22.60 8.68 -4.62
N LEU A 93 21.87 9.79 -4.75
CA LEU A 93 22.44 11.10 -5.03
C LEU A 93 23.35 11.57 -3.89
N ALA A 94 22.92 11.44 -2.63
CA ALA A 94 23.73 11.79 -1.47
C ALA A 94 25.05 11.00 -1.43
N LYS A 95 25.03 9.72 -1.82
CA LYS A 95 26.23 8.89 -1.91
C LYS A 95 27.14 9.31 -3.07
N LEU A 96 26.57 9.62 -4.24
CA LEU A 96 27.34 10.12 -5.40
C LEU A 96 28.00 11.48 -5.13
N CYS A 97 27.32 12.37 -4.41
CA CYS A 97 27.82 13.71 -4.08
C CYS A 97 28.81 13.73 -2.90
N THR A 98 29.10 12.58 -2.26
CA THR A 98 29.99 12.53 -1.09
C THR A 98 31.19 11.63 -1.32
N ARG A 99 32.38 12.08 -0.89
CA ARG A 99 33.62 11.28 -0.92
C ARG A 99 33.73 10.25 0.20
N LYS A 100 32.68 10.11 1.03
CA LYS A 100 32.69 9.15 2.15
C LYS A 100 32.69 7.73 1.60
N LYS A 101 33.73 6.95 1.93
CA LYS A 101 33.79 5.53 1.56
C LYS A 101 32.69 4.73 2.25
N ASP A 102 32.43 5.00 3.52
CA ASP A 102 31.39 4.33 4.28
C ASP A 102 29.98 4.77 3.83
N THR A 103 29.23 3.79 3.36
CA THR A 103 27.91 3.96 2.77
C THR A 103 26.81 4.08 3.82
N PHE A 104 26.98 3.43 4.96
CA PHE A 104 26.03 3.50 6.07
C PHE A 104 26.06 4.87 6.76
N GLN A 105 27.22 5.53 6.77
CA GLN A 105 27.33 6.89 7.28
C GLN A 105 26.53 7.91 6.46
N VAL A 106 26.42 7.71 5.14
CA VAL A 106 25.61 8.59 4.30
C VAL A 106 24.14 8.42 4.65
N MET A 107 23.64 7.18 4.70
CA MET A 107 22.24 6.87 5.05
C MET A 107 21.84 7.34 6.44
N ARG A 108 22.76 7.26 7.40
CA ARG A 108 22.50 7.74 8.77
C ARG A 108 22.49 9.27 8.84
N SER A 109 23.19 9.99 7.98
CA SER A 109 23.30 11.46 8.11
C SER A 109 22.03 12.21 7.66
N PRO A 110 21.33 12.95 8.55
CA PRO A 110 20.06 13.59 8.20
C PRO A 110 20.22 14.69 7.15
N LEU A 111 21.32 15.43 7.21
CA LEU A 111 21.60 16.49 6.25
C LEU A 111 21.82 15.95 4.84
N MET A 112 22.62 14.90 4.66
CA MET A 112 22.97 14.42 3.31
C MET A 112 21.76 13.77 2.64
N VAL A 113 21.05 12.89 3.36
CA VAL A 113 19.84 12.24 2.82
C VAL A 113 18.71 13.24 2.63
N GLY A 114 18.55 14.19 3.56
CA GLY A 114 17.56 15.28 3.45
C GLY A 114 17.78 16.14 2.20
N VAL A 115 19.00 16.66 2.01
CA VAL A 115 19.33 17.50 0.84
C VAL A 115 19.28 16.69 -0.45
N GLY A 116 19.80 15.45 -0.46
CA GLY A 116 19.72 14.58 -1.63
C GLY A 116 18.26 14.32 -2.04
N SER A 117 17.40 14.00 -1.07
CA SER A 117 15.96 13.77 -1.31
C SER A 117 15.22 15.05 -1.70
N MET A 118 15.61 16.21 -1.18
CA MET A 118 15.07 17.52 -1.60
C MET A 118 15.35 17.80 -3.08
N ILE A 119 16.61 17.61 -3.52
CA ILE A 119 17.00 17.83 -4.92
C ILE A 119 16.23 16.89 -5.84
N ILE A 120 16.15 15.61 -5.47
CA ILE A 120 15.37 14.64 -6.23
C ILE A 120 13.88 15.00 -6.23
N GLY A 121 13.32 15.43 -5.10
CA GLY A 121 11.91 15.84 -5.01
C GLY A 121 11.58 17.03 -5.93
N ILE A 122 12.47 18.02 -5.99
CA ILE A 122 12.38 19.17 -6.92
C ILE A 122 12.33 18.73 -8.38
N VAL A 123 12.99 17.61 -8.73
CA VAL A 123 13.03 17.11 -10.11
C VAL A 123 11.86 16.16 -10.40
N VAL A 124 11.64 15.17 -9.53
CA VAL A 124 10.67 14.08 -9.76
C VAL A 124 9.23 14.60 -9.73
N MET A 125 8.88 15.46 -8.78
CA MET A 125 7.50 15.93 -8.63
C MET A 125 7.02 16.72 -9.85
N PRO A 126 7.78 17.69 -10.39
CA PRO A 126 7.42 18.37 -11.64
C PRO A 126 7.36 17.44 -12.84
N ILE A 127 8.28 16.47 -12.95
CA ILE A 127 8.25 15.49 -14.06
C ILE A 127 6.94 14.70 -14.02
N MET A 128 6.54 14.20 -12.84
CA MET A 128 5.28 13.46 -12.67
C MET A 128 4.06 14.31 -13.06
N ILE A 129 4.00 15.56 -12.58
CA ILE A 129 2.90 16.49 -12.89
C ILE A 129 2.86 16.86 -14.37
N THR A 130 4.03 16.98 -15.00
CA THR A 130 4.16 17.27 -16.43
C THR A 130 3.66 16.09 -17.27
N ILE A 131 4.11 14.87 -16.95
CA ILE A 131 3.63 13.64 -17.62
C ILE A 131 2.10 13.55 -17.51
N TYR A 132 1.54 13.74 -16.32
CA TYR A 132 0.10 13.74 -16.10
C TYR A 132 -0.62 14.78 -16.96
N SER A 133 -0.10 16.00 -17.03
CA SER A 133 -0.76 17.11 -17.73
C SER A 133 -0.81 16.96 -19.24
N TYR A 134 0.11 16.17 -19.83
CA TYR A 134 0.16 15.93 -21.27
C TYR A 134 -0.69 14.75 -21.74
N ILE A 135 -1.33 14.02 -20.83
CA ILE A 135 -2.06 12.81 -21.21
C ILE A 135 -3.47 13.14 -21.72
N PRO A 136 -3.85 12.63 -22.91
CA PRO A 136 -5.21 12.75 -23.42
C PRO A 136 -6.24 12.14 -22.46
N ARG A 137 -7.37 12.82 -22.30
CA ARG A 137 -8.46 12.36 -21.42
C ARG A 137 -8.96 10.95 -21.79
N GLN A 138 -8.94 10.60 -23.08
CA GLN A 138 -9.37 9.30 -23.57
C GLN A 138 -8.45 8.16 -23.06
N LEU A 139 -7.14 8.39 -23.00
CA LEU A 139 -6.19 7.40 -22.47
C LEU A 139 -6.34 7.25 -20.95
N SER A 140 -6.56 8.36 -20.24
CA SER A 140 -6.82 8.32 -18.80
C SER A 140 -8.13 7.60 -18.46
N SER A 141 -9.20 7.78 -19.24
CA SER A 141 -10.47 7.07 -19.01
C SER A 141 -10.38 5.57 -19.29
N ILE A 142 -9.62 5.15 -20.30
CA ILE A 142 -9.36 3.73 -20.56
C ILE A 142 -8.50 3.14 -19.44
N ALA A 143 -7.44 3.85 -19.04
CA ALA A 143 -6.56 3.42 -17.96
C ALA A 143 -7.31 3.32 -16.62
N SER A 144 -8.16 4.29 -16.28
CA SER A 144 -8.96 4.28 -15.05
C SER A 144 -9.97 3.13 -15.04
N GLY A 145 -10.55 2.80 -16.20
CA GLY A 145 -11.46 1.68 -16.42
C GLY A 145 -10.82 0.30 -16.21
N ILE A 146 -9.49 0.20 -16.33
CA ILE A 146 -8.75 -1.06 -16.08
C ILE A 146 -8.11 -1.06 -14.70
N LEU A 147 -7.37 0.00 -14.35
CA LEU A 147 -6.62 0.08 -13.10
C LEU A 147 -7.52 0.15 -11.87
N SER A 148 -8.65 0.87 -11.91
CA SER A 148 -9.50 1.01 -10.73
C SER A 148 -10.18 -0.33 -10.37
N PRO A 149 -10.78 -1.07 -11.31
CA PRO A 149 -11.29 -2.41 -11.02
C PRO A 149 -10.20 -3.40 -10.62
N ALA A 150 -9.03 -3.36 -11.28
CA ALA A 150 -7.91 -4.23 -10.92
C ALA A 150 -7.42 -3.97 -9.49
N ALA A 151 -7.27 -2.71 -9.09
CA ALA A 151 -6.92 -2.33 -7.72
C ALA A 151 -8.01 -2.78 -6.73
N ASN A 152 -9.29 -2.60 -7.07
CA ASN A 152 -10.41 -3.06 -6.26
C ASN A 152 -10.35 -4.58 -6.03
N TYR A 153 -10.10 -5.38 -7.08
CA TYR A 153 -9.94 -6.83 -6.96
C TYR A 153 -8.72 -7.22 -6.12
N LEU A 154 -7.61 -6.51 -6.29
CA LEU A 154 -6.43 -6.72 -5.47
C LEU A 154 -6.73 -6.47 -3.98
N PHE A 155 -7.37 -5.36 -3.64
CA PHE A 155 -7.62 -4.98 -2.24
C PHE A 155 -8.76 -5.76 -1.58
N ASN A 156 -9.83 -6.08 -2.31
CA ASN A 156 -11.00 -6.72 -1.70
C ASN A 156 -10.98 -8.24 -1.80
N TYR A 157 -10.20 -8.82 -2.72
CA TYR A 157 -10.17 -10.28 -2.90
C TYR A 157 -8.78 -10.87 -2.66
N ILE A 158 -7.76 -10.41 -3.39
CA ILE A 158 -6.44 -11.05 -3.37
C ILE A 158 -5.70 -10.79 -2.05
N MET A 159 -5.66 -9.53 -1.62
CA MET A 159 -4.89 -9.11 -0.44
C MET A 159 -5.41 -9.75 0.86
N PRO A 160 -6.72 -9.78 1.17
CA PRO A 160 -7.23 -10.49 2.34
C PRO A 160 -6.80 -11.96 2.38
N VAL A 161 -6.87 -12.65 1.24
CA VAL A 161 -6.47 -14.06 1.13
C VAL A 161 -4.98 -14.23 1.43
N LEU A 162 -4.12 -13.39 0.85
CA LEU A 162 -2.68 -13.43 1.09
C LEU A 162 -2.33 -13.18 2.56
N PHE A 163 -2.92 -12.16 3.19
CA PHE A 163 -2.70 -11.88 4.61
C PHE A 163 -3.21 -13.02 5.51
N LEU A 164 -4.33 -13.65 5.16
CA LEU A 164 -4.89 -14.74 5.93
C LEU A 164 -4.01 -16.00 5.84
N ILE A 165 -3.52 -16.34 4.64
CA ILE A 165 -2.58 -17.46 4.45
C ILE A 165 -1.31 -17.20 5.26
N ALA A 166 -0.73 -15.99 5.18
CA ALA A 166 0.45 -15.62 5.97
C ALA A 166 0.19 -15.71 7.48
N ALA A 167 -0.99 -15.30 7.96
CA ALA A 167 -1.36 -15.40 9.37
C ALA A 167 -1.48 -16.85 9.85
N LEU A 168 -2.01 -17.74 9.00
CA LEU A 168 -2.16 -19.16 9.31
C LEU A 168 -0.81 -19.88 9.30
N ASP A 169 0.06 -19.53 8.37
CA ASP A 169 1.44 -20.04 8.30
C ASP A 169 2.27 -19.63 9.52
N ALA A 170 2.04 -18.42 10.04
CA ALA A 170 2.68 -17.94 11.28
C ALA A 170 2.21 -18.69 12.55
N GLY A 171 1.18 -19.55 12.47
CA GLY A 171 0.75 -20.45 13.53
C GLY A 171 -0.60 -20.11 14.17
N LYS A 172 -1.13 -21.05 14.95
CA LYS A 172 -2.52 -21.03 15.45
C LYS A 172 -2.87 -19.79 16.29
N LYS A 173 -1.93 -19.30 17.12
CA LYS A 173 -2.15 -18.14 17.99
C LYS A 173 -2.26 -16.82 17.21
N ILE A 174 -1.67 -16.76 16.01
CA ILE A 174 -1.70 -15.59 15.13
C ILE A 174 -2.87 -15.69 14.14
N GLY A 175 -3.06 -16.86 13.54
CA GLY A 175 -4.11 -17.11 12.55
C GLY A 175 -5.53 -17.01 13.11
N LEU A 176 -5.78 -17.49 14.33
CA LEU A 176 -7.13 -17.50 14.89
C LEU A 176 -7.69 -16.08 15.15
N PRO A 177 -6.97 -15.15 15.83
CA PRO A 177 -7.40 -13.76 15.93
C PRO A 177 -7.54 -13.07 14.57
N ALA A 178 -6.66 -13.37 13.60
CA ALA A 178 -6.71 -12.82 12.25
C ALA A 178 -8.01 -13.19 11.50
N ILE A 179 -8.49 -14.44 11.62
CA ILE A 179 -9.78 -14.86 11.07
C ILE A 179 -10.93 -14.10 11.74
N ILE A 180 -10.97 -14.10 13.07
CA ILE A 180 -12.09 -13.52 13.84
C ILE A 180 -12.24 -12.02 13.53
N PHE A 181 -11.15 -11.27 13.66
CA PHE A 181 -11.17 -9.83 13.38
C PHE A 181 -11.34 -9.55 11.89
N GLY A 182 -10.83 -10.41 10.99
CA GLY A 182 -11.05 -10.29 9.56
C GLY A 182 -12.52 -10.38 9.16
N VAL A 183 -13.25 -11.37 9.69
CA VAL A 183 -14.70 -11.52 9.48
C VAL A 183 -15.46 -10.32 10.05
N LEU A 184 -15.11 -9.91 11.28
CA LEU A 184 -15.71 -8.75 11.92
C LEU A 184 -15.49 -7.47 11.09
N SER A 185 -14.29 -7.27 10.57
CA SER A 185 -13.94 -6.12 9.72
C SER A 185 -14.64 -6.16 8.36
N GLN A 186 -14.80 -7.34 7.76
CA GLN A 186 -15.56 -7.45 6.51
C GLN A 186 -17.01 -7.04 6.73
N PHE A 187 -17.60 -7.41 7.87
CA PHE A 187 -18.95 -7.03 8.23
C PHE A 187 -19.08 -5.53 8.54
N ILE A 188 -18.19 -5.00 9.41
CA ILE A 188 -18.27 -3.61 9.88
C ILE A 188 -17.83 -2.63 8.80
N SER A 189 -16.79 -2.93 8.03
CA SER A 189 -16.11 -1.98 7.13
C SER A 189 -16.27 -2.32 5.65
N GLY A 190 -16.80 -3.49 5.30
CA GLY A 190 -16.85 -3.97 3.91
C GLY A 190 -15.50 -4.42 3.35
N ASN A 191 -14.44 -4.42 4.18
CA ASN A 191 -13.09 -4.84 3.82
C ASN A 191 -12.45 -5.60 4.99
N ALA A 192 -11.92 -6.79 4.72
CA ALA A 192 -11.35 -7.69 5.72
C ALA A 192 -9.90 -7.33 6.15
N ILE A 193 -9.14 -6.58 5.34
CA ILE A 193 -7.72 -6.28 5.56
C ILE A 193 -7.46 -5.67 6.95
N PRO A 194 -8.13 -4.57 7.37
CA PRO A 194 -7.79 -3.94 8.65
C PRO A 194 -8.02 -4.90 9.82
N GLY A 195 -9.06 -5.74 9.77
CA GLY A 195 -9.28 -6.77 10.77
C GLY A 195 -8.26 -7.89 10.76
N ILE A 196 -7.87 -8.40 9.59
CA ILE A 196 -6.85 -9.44 9.49
C ILE A 196 -5.52 -8.91 10.06
N VAL A 197 -5.11 -7.70 9.68
CA VAL A 197 -3.86 -7.09 10.17
C VAL A 197 -3.88 -6.86 11.68
N LEU A 198 -4.96 -6.29 12.22
CA LEU A 198 -5.09 -6.09 13.67
C LEU A 198 -5.10 -7.43 14.42
N GLY A 199 -5.77 -8.44 13.87
CA GLY A 199 -5.75 -9.79 14.43
C GLY A 199 -4.36 -10.43 14.41
N ILE A 200 -3.57 -10.24 13.34
CA ILE A 200 -2.16 -10.68 13.30
C ILE A 200 -1.36 -10.02 14.42
N LEU A 201 -1.53 -8.71 14.65
CA LEU A 201 -0.79 -7.98 15.70
C LEU A 201 -1.17 -8.43 17.12
N VAL A 202 -2.46 -8.61 17.38
CA VAL A 202 -2.98 -9.15 18.64
C VAL A 202 -2.46 -10.57 18.87
N GLY A 203 -2.55 -11.43 17.86
CA GLY A 203 -2.09 -12.81 17.94
C GLY A 203 -0.57 -12.93 18.08
N SER A 204 0.20 -12.06 17.42
CA SER A 204 1.66 -12.00 17.58
C SER A 204 2.04 -11.57 18.99
N SER A 205 1.29 -10.64 19.59
CA SER A 205 1.49 -10.22 20.98
C SER A 205 1.18 -11.36 21.97
N TRP A 206 0.15 -12.15 21.69
CA TRP A 206 -0.14 -13.36 22.45
C TRP A 206 1.03 -14.36 22.34
N ASP A 207 1.56 -14.60 21.15
CA ASP A 207 2.63 -15.59 20.98
C ASP A 207 3.95 -15.17 21.64
N GLN A 208 4.34 -13.89 21.53
CA GLN A 208 5.63 -13.40 22.05
C GLN A 208 5.62 -13.14 23.56
N LYS A 209 4.54 -12.58 24.11
CA LYS A 209 4.50 -12.10 25.52
C LYS A 209 3.50 -12.84 26.40
N GLY A 210 2.66 -13.70 25.81
CA GLY A 210 1.60 -14.40 26.50
C GLY A 210 0.33 -13.55 26.74
N ILE A 211 -0.77 -14.24 27.06
CA ILE A 211 -2.12 -13.66 27.28
C ILE A 211 -2.16 -12.67 28.45
N LEU A 212 -1.34 -12.89 29.48
CA LEU A 212 -1.34 -12.06 30.69
C LEU A 212 -0.53 -10.78 30.54
N SER A 213 0.12 -10.57 29.39
CA SER A 213 0.92 -9.38 29.15
C SER A 213 0.04 -8.14 28.99
N VAL A 214 0.51 -7.01 29.54
CA VAL A 214 -0.14 -5.71 29.39
C VAL A 214 -0.25 -5.33 27.90
N GLN A 215 0.76 -5.67 27.09
CA GLN A 215 0.76 -5.34 25.67
C GLN A 215 -0.34 -6.06 24.90
N PHE A 216 -0.57 -7.35 25.17
CA PHE A 216 -1.68 -8.09 24.57
C PHE A 216 -3.02 -7.43 24.88
N TRP A 217 -3.28 -7.12 26.16
CA TRP A 217 -4.54 -6.50 26.58
C TRP A 217 -4.73 -5.10 26.00
N VAL A 218 -3.69 -4.28 25.96
CA VAL A 218 -3.76 -2.95 25.34
C VAL A 218 -4.12 -3.05 23.85
N LEU A 219 -3.45 -3.93 23.09
CA LEU A 219 -3.74 -4.13 21.66
C LEU A 219 -5.13 -4.71 21.42
N PHE A 220 -5.55 -5.67 22.24
CA PHE A 220 -6.87 -6.30 22.14
C PHE A 220 -7.99 -5.30 22.42
N VAL A 221 -7.91 -4.54 23.52
CA VAL A 221 -8.90 -3.52 23.90
C VAL A 221 -8.94 -2.41 22.86
N LEU A 222 -7.78 -1.92 22.41
CA LEU A 222 -7.71 -0.90 21.37
C LEU A 222 -8.39 -1.36 20.08
N THR A 223 -8.17 -2.60 19.67
CA THR A 223 -8.79 -3.19 18.47
C THR A 223 -10.30 -3.24 18.59
N ILE A 224 -10.83 -3.69 19.74
CA ILE A 224 -12.29 -3.73 20.00
C ILE A 224 -12.88 -2.32 19.99
N VAL A 225 -12.27 -1.38 20.71
CA VAL A 225 -12.75 0.02 20.78
C VAL A 225 -12.78 0.64 19.38
N LEU A 226 -11.76 0.39 18.56
CA LEU A 226 -11.73 0.86 17.18
C LEU A 226 -12.90 0.31 16.36
N PHE A 227 -13.21 -0.99 16.45
CA PHE A 227 -14.34 -1.58 15.74
C PHE A 227 -15.69 -1.04 16.22
N ILE A 228 -15.87 -0.81 17.52
CA ILE A 228 -17.07 -0.20 18.07
C ILE A 228 -17.25 1.23 17.53
N LEU A 229 -16.17 2.02 17.51
CA LEU A 229 -16.21 3.37 16.96
C LEU A 229 -16.55 3.37 15.47
N ILE A 230 -15.93 2.48 14.68
CA ILE A 230 -16.25 2.36 13.25
C ILE A 230 -17.72 1.96 13.05
N ALA A 231 -18.22 0.99 13.81
CA ALA A 231 -19.63 0.57 13.74
C ALA A 231 -20.58 1.71 14.09
N TYR A 232 -20.27 2.49 15.13
CA TYR A 232 -21.02 3.68 15.52
C TYR A 232 -21.07 4.73 14.41
N PHE A 233 -19.91 5.11 13.83
CA PHE A 233 -19.87 6.11 12.76
C PHE A 233 -20.53 5.63 11.45
N ARG A 234 -20.63 4.32 11.23
CA ARG A 234 -21.33 3.74 10.08
C ARG A 234 -22.82 3.45 10.33
N ASN A 235 -23.37 3.87 11.48
CA ASN A 235 -24.76 3.59 11.90
C ASN A 235 -25.13 2.10 11.88
N ILE A 236 -24.17 1.20 12.14
CA ILE A 236 -24.43 -0.23 12.24
C ILE A 236 -25.02 -0.50 13.62
N THR A 237 -26.28 -0.94 13.66
CA THR A 237 -26.97 -1.18 14.94
C THR A 237 -26.68 -2.59 15.44
N TRP A 238 -26.73 -2.81 16.76
CA TRP A 238 -26.58 -4.14 17.37
C TRP A 238 -27.52 -5.21 16.76
N ASN A 239 -28.68 -4.81 16.26
CA ASN A 239 -29.63 -5.69 15.57
C ASN A 239 -29.12 -6.19 14.21
N ASP A 240 -28.27 -5.43 13.52
CA ASP A 240 -27.64 -5.86 12.26
C ASP A 240 -26.52 -6.89 12.51
N ILE A 241 -25.84 -6.79 13.65
CA ILE A 241 -24.77 -7.71 14.06
C ILE A 241 -25.36 -9.07 14.50
N ILE A 242 -26.51 -9.05 15.18
CA ILE A 242 -27.18 -10.27 15.70
C ILE A 242 -28.03 -10.95 14.63
N HIS A 243 -28.71 -10.19 13.78
CA HIS A 243 -29.27 -10.72 12.54
C HIS A 243 -28.17 -10.74 11.49
N LEU A 244 -27.33 -11.79 11.55
CA LEU A 244 -26.72 -12.33 10.34
C LEU A 244 -27.86 -12.55 9.33
N LYS A 245 -28.19 -11.52 8.53
CA LYS A 245 -28.96 -11.66 7.30
C LYS A 245 -28.27 -12.83 6.62
N PRO A 246 -28.94 -13.98 6.44
CA PRO A 246 -28.29 -15.14 5.86
C PRO A 246 -27.68 -14.63 4.57
N VAL A 247 -26.35 -14.64 4.50
CA VAL A 247 -25.61 -14.36 3.27
C VAL A 247 -26.18 -15.37 2.31
N LYS A 248 -27.10 -14.90 1.47
CA LYS A 248 -27.99 -15.74 0.68
C LYS A 248 -27.12 -16.38 -0.39
N ALA A 249 -26.59 -17.55 -0.07
CA ALA A 249 -26.11 -18.60 -0.98
C ALA A 249 -25.40 -18.13 -2.27
N SER A 250 -24.49 -17.14 -2.20
CA SER A 250 -23.58 -16.81 -3.31
C SER A 250 -22.20 -17.44 -3.12
N GLY A 251 -21.74 -17.63 -1.88
CA GLY A 251 -20.44 -18.25 -1.57
C GLY A 251 -20.38 -19.75 -1.91
N LEU A 252 -21.48 -20.49 -1.76
CA LEU A 252 -21.55 -21.91 -2.15
C LEU A 252 -21.61 -22.08 -3.67
N LYS A 253 -22.23 -21.12 -4.37
CA LYS A 253 -22.27 -21.08 -5.83
C LYS A 253 -20.88 -20.77 -6.39
N MET A 254 -20.14 -19.86 -5.76
CA MET A 254 -18.75 -19.55 -6.12
C MET A 254 -17.80 -20.75 -5.96
N LEU A 255 -17.99 -21.58 -4.92
CA LEU A 255 -17.26 -22.85 -4.76
C LEU A 255 -17.68 -23.91 -5.79
N GLY A 256 -18.97 -23.95 -6.16
CA GLY A 256 -19.47 -24.81 -7.24
C GLY A 256 -18.96 -24.39 -8.62
N ASP A 257 -18.90 -23.09 -8.90
CA ASP A 257 -18.42 -22.52 -10.16
C ASP A 257 -16.89 -22.68 -10.29
N LEU A 258 -16.15 -22.59 -9.17
CA LEU A 258 -14.71 -22.92 -9.11
C LEU A 258 -14.44 -24.41 -9.30
N ALA A 259 -15.32 -25.30 -8.81
CA ALA A 259 -15.21 -26.74 -9.04
C ALA A 259 -15.51 -27.13 -10.50
N GLN A 260 -16.38 -26.38 -11.20
CA GLN A 260 -16.64 -26.57 -12.62
C GLN A 260 -15.48 -26.08 -13.51
N LEU A 261 -14.72 -25.07 -13.09
CA LEU A 261 -13.51 -24.60 -13.79
C LEU A 261 -12.37 -25.63 -13.81
N GLY A 262 -12.39 -26.64 -12.94
CA GLY A 262 -11.41 -27.74 -12.95
C GLY A 262 -11.60 -28.77 -14.06
N HIS A 263 -12.75 -28.76 -14.76
CA HIS A 263 -13.12 -29.77 -15.76
C HIS A 263 -13.40 -29.21 -17.16
N VAL A 264 -13.16 -27.92 -17.41
CA VAL A 264 -13.36 -27.34 -18.75
C VAL A 264 -12.05 -27.41 -19.54
N ASN A 265 -11.97 -28.36 -20.47
CA ASN A 265 -11.07 -28.26 -21.61
C ASN A 265 -11.45 -27.01 -22.40
N ILE A 266 -10.60 -25.98 -22.35
CA ILE A 266 -10.80 -24.73 -23.08
C ILE A 266 -10.39 -24.97 -24.54
N GLU A 267 -11.34 -25.42 -25.36
CA GLU A 267 -11.29 -25.16 -26.80
C GLU A 267 -11.74 -23.71 -27.03
N TYR A 268 -10.81 -22.87 -27.49
CA TYR A 268 -11.14 -21.51 -27.91
C TYR A 268 -11.94 -21.57 -29.21
N ASN A 269 -13.25 -21.33 -29.12
CA ASN A 269 -14.05 -20.98 -30.27
C ASN A 269 -14.48 -19.51 -30.14
N LEU A 270 -13.72 -18.63 -30.78
CA LEU A 270 -14.01 -17.20 -30.91
C LEU A 270 -15.27 -17.03 -31.76
N THR A 271 -16.43 -17.08 -31.11
CA THR A 271 -17.68 -16.59 -31.69
C THR A 271 -18.01 -15.27 -31.00
N SER A 272 -17.81 -14.20 -31.75
CA SER A 272 -18.16 -12.84 -31.37
C SER A 272 -19.65 -12.75 -31.05
N HIS A 273 -19.97 -12.48 -29.78
CA HIS A 273 -21.29 -11.98 -29.43
C HIS A 273 -21.27 -10.45 -29.33
N PRO A 274 -22.25 -9.78 -29.97
CA PRO A 274 -22.24 -8.34 -30.19
C PRO A 274 -22.72 -7.59 -28.95
N GLY A 275 -22.16 -6.39 -28.77
CA GLY A 275 -22.75 -5.35 -27.92
C GLY A 275 -21.90 -4.98 -26.72
N ILE A 276 -20.89 -4.11 -26.92
CA ILE A 276 -20.74 -2.77 -26.30
C ILE A 276 -19.84 -1.90 -27.22
N ILE A 277 -20.12 -1.84 -28.53
CA ILE A 277 -19.37 -0.94 -29.45
C ILE A 277 -20.28 -0.20 -30.45
N ASP A 278 -21.60 -0.34 -30.41
CA ASP A 278 -22.52 0.24 -31.40
C ASP A 278 -23.37 1.43 -30.91
N GLU A 279 -23.02 2.06 -29.78
CA GLU A 279 -23.65 3.33 -29.36
C GLU A 279 -22.64 4.48 -29.34
N VAL A 280 -22.03 4.76 -30.50
CA VAL A 280 -21.57 6.10 -30.87
C VAL A 280 -21.81 6.29 -32.37
N GLN A 281 -22.96 6.86 -32.71
CA GLN A 281 -23.09 7.77 -33.86
C GLN A 281 -23.12 9.20 -33.33
#